data_AF-A0A1S2R697-F1
#
_entry.id   AF-A0A1S2R697-F1
#
_cell.length_a   1.000
_cell.length_b   1.000
_cell.length_c   1.000
_cell.angle_alpha   90.00
_cell.angle_beta   90.00
_cell.angle_gamma   90.00
#
_symmetry.space_group_name_H-M   'P 1'
#
loop_
_entity.id
_entity.type
_entity.pdbx_description
1 polymer ?
#
loop_
_entity_poly.entity_id
_entity_poly.type
_entity_poly.pdbx_seq_one_letter_code
_entity_poly.pdbx_strand_id
1 'polypeptide(L)'
;MDKEIGEVTKYSDIEGTYSGNFSNEYHKGTKYYSIKGISTDQAIAVADHGHYKKAERRGKYEGKKVAPIRYIETGLIIFVIVVLLMYAFRSIKARR
;
A
#
# COMPACT_ATOMS: atom_id res chain seq x y z
N MET A 1 6.03 7.87 26.40
CA MET A 1 4.68 7.32 26.18
C MET A 1 3.80 7.72 27.34
N ASP A 2 2.49 7.77 27.13
CA ASP A 2 1.53 8.18 28.16
C ASP A 2 0.71 6.98 28.68
N LYS A 3 -0.11 6.37 27.82
CA LYS A 3 -0.92 5.17 28.15
C LYS A 3 -1.00 4.15 27.02
N GLU A 4 -1.22 2.88 27.36
CA GLU A 4 -1.63 1.83 26.42
C GLU A 4 -3.02 2.17 25.86
N ILE A 5 -3.22 1.98 24.55
CA ILE A 5 -4.45 2.33 23.84
C ILE A 5 -5.04 1.16 23.03
N GLY A 6 -4.33 0.03 22.96
CA GLY A 6 -4.81 -1.16 22.26
C GLY A 6 -3.68 -2.09 21.82
N GLU A 7 -4.04 -3.02 20.94
CA GLU A 7 -3.11 -4.00 20.38
C GLU A 7 -3.56 -4.48 19.00
N VAL A 8 -2.67 -5.15 18.26
CA VAL A 8 -3.03 -5.90 17.06
C VAL A 8 -3.97 -7.04 17.44
N THR A 9 -5.18 -7.05 16.89
CA THR A 9 -6.16 -8.14 17.09
C THR A 9 -6.11 -9.17 15.98
N LYS A 10 -5.64 -8.78 14.78
CA LYS A 10 -5.52 -9.66 13.60
C LYS A 10 -4.24 -9.36 12.82
N TYR A 11 -3.46 -10.40 12.58
CA TYR A 11 -2.36 -10.39 11.64
C TYR A 11 -2.75 -11.14 10.36
N SER A 12 -2.44 -10.58 9.19
CA SER A 12 -2.51 -11.25 7.89
C SER A 12 -1.68 -10.49 6.86
N ASP A 13 -0.96 -11.20 6.02
CA ASP A 13 -0.23 -10.71 4.85
C ASP A 13 -1.02 -10.84 3.54
N ILE A 14 -2.23 -11.37 3.62
CA ILE A 14 -3.17 -11.55 2.50
C ILE A 14 -4.11 -10.33 2.43
N GLU A 15 -4.36 -9.83 1.22
CA GLU A 15 -5.34 -8.75 1.03
C GLU A 15 -6.75 -9.22 1.40
N GLY A 16 -7.48 -8.37 2.14
CA GLY A 16 -8.81 -8.69 2.58
C GLY A 16 -9.42 -7.59 3.44
N THR A 17 -10.68 -7.80 3.82
CA THR A 17 -11.35 -6.95 4.81
C THR A 17 -11.31 -7.64 6.15
N TYR A 18 -10.68 -6.99 7.13
CA TYR A 18 -10.54 -7.49 8.49
C TYR A 18 -11.23 -6.54 9.46
N SER A 19 -11.83 -7.09 10.50
CA SER A 19 -12.37 -6.32 11.62
C SER A 19 -11.30 -6.11 12.71
N GLY A 20 -11.55 -5.12 13.58
CA GLY A 20 -10.64 -4.77 14.68
C GLY A 20 -9.35 -4.09 14.21
N ASN A 21 -8.30 -4.22 15.02
CA ASN A 21 -6.97 -3.68 14.74
C ASN A 21 -6.16 -4.68 13.92
N PHE A 22 -6.31 -4.57 12.60
CA PHE A 22 -5.55 -5.35 11.64
C PHE A 22 -4.13 -4.81 11.43
N SER A 23 -3.17 -5.71 11.21
CA SER A 23 -1.82 -5.38 10.77
C SER A 23 -1.28 -6.44 9.81
N ASN A 24 -0.55 -5.99 8.79
CA ASN A 24 0.22 -6.83 7.88
C ASN A 24 1.72 -6.84 8.20
N GLU A 25 2.14 -6.06 9.20
CA GLU A 25 3.54 -5.90 9.60
C GLU A 25 3.80 -6.42 11.01
N TYR A 26 2.86 -6.21 11.93
CA TYR A 26 2.99 -6.51 13.35
C TYR A 26 2.12 -7.70 13.77
N HIS A 27 2.68 -8.60 14.57
CA HIS A 27 1.96 -9.80 15.03
C HIS A 27 0.83 -9.49 16.01
N LYS A 28 -0.12 -10.43 16.14
CA LYS A 28 -1.22 -10.33 17.11
C LYS A 28 -0.66 -10.14 18.52
N GLY A 29 -1.25 -9.21 19.28
CA GLY A 29 -0.82 -8.85 20.63
C GLY A 29 0.24 -7.74 20.69
N THR A 30 0.80 -7.30 19.56
CA THR A 30 1.66 -6.10 19.53
C THR A 30 0.89 -4.90 20.07
N LYS A 31 1.45 -4.27 21.11
CA LYS A 31 0.81 -3.20 21.88
C LYS A 31 0.98 -1.83 21.23
N TYR A 32 -0.03 -0.98 21.41
CA TYR A 32 -0.05 0.40 20.97
C TYR A 32 -0.13 1.35 22.17
N TYR A 33 0.59 2.46 22.07
CA TYR A 33 0.65 3.47 23.12
C TYR A 33 0.43 4.86 22.53
N SER A 34 -0.15 5.73 23.35
CA SER A 34 -0.23 7.16 23.07
C SER A 34 1.12 7.84 23.31
N ILE A 35 1.41 8.84 22.47
CA ILE A 35 2.61 9.67 22.58
C ILE A 35 2.23 10.98 23.28
N LYS A 36 2.96 11.34 24.33
CA LYS A 36 2.68 12.56 25.12
C LYS A 36 2.71 13.79 24.21
N GLY A 37 1.64 14.58 24.24
CA GLY A 37 1.50 15.80 23.43
C GLY A 37 1.16 15.58 21.95
N ILE A 38 0.90 14.35 21.51
CA ILE A 38 0.48 14.03 20.14
C ILE A 38 -0.87 13.31 20.18
N SER A 39 -1.82 13.76 19.35
CA SER A 39 -3.11 13.08 19.21
C SER A 39 -2.92 11.68 18.60
N THR A 40 -3.67 10.69 19.10
CA THR A 40 -3.69 9.34 18.53
C THR A 40 -4.22 9.29 17.10
N ASP A 41 -4.94 10.33 16.67
CA ASP A 41 -5.33 10.50 15.26
C ASP A 41 -4.18 10.94 14.35
N GLN A 42 -3.06 11.43 14.92
CA GLN A 42 -1.88 11.85 14.18
C GLN A 42 -0.78 10.78 14.22
N ALA A 43 -0.46 10.27 15.40
CA ALA A 43 0.54 9.22 15.56
C ALA A 43 0.33 8.39 16.84
N ILE A 44 0.81 7.15 16.79
CA ILE A 44 0.87 6.22 17.92
C ILE A 44 2.28 5.64 18.04
N ALA A 45 2.60 5.08 19.19
CA ALA A 45 3.80 4.27 19.37
C ALA A 45 3.45 2.78 19.35
N VAL A 46 4.20 2.00 18.58
CA VAL A 46 4.06 0.56 18.45
C VAL A 46 5.21 -0.11 19.19
N ALA A 47 4.90 -1.01 20.13
CA ALA A 47 5.92 -1.78 20.83
C ALA A 47 6.38 -2.96 19.96
N ASP A 48 7.64 -2.93 19.58
CA ASP A 48 8.25 -3.90 18.68
C ASP A 48 9.61 -4.32 19.24
N HIS A 49 9.84 -5.61 19.46
CA HIS A 49 11.13 -6.17 19.92
C HIS A 49 11.84 -5.34 21.03
N GLY A 50 11.11 -4.98 22.08
CA GLY A 50 11.66 -4.24 23.24
C GLY A 50 11.91 -2.74 23.01
N HIS A 51 11.55 -2.19 21.86
CA HIS A 51 11.62 -0.77 21.55
C HIS A 51 10.28 -0.24 21.04
N TYR A 52 10.16 1.09 20.92
CA TYR A 52 8.95 1.75 20.46
C TYR A 52 9.20 2.43 19.12
N LYS A 53 8.40 2.10 18.11
CA LYS A 53 8.40 2.76 16.80
C LYS A 53 7.25 3.75 16.71
N LYS A 54 7.49 4.94 16.16
CA LYS A 54 6.43 5.92 15.87
C LYS A 54 5.72 5.54 14.57
N ALA A 55 4.41 5.32 14.63
CA ALA A 55 3.57 5.12 13.46
C ALA A 55 2.71 6.38 13.24
N GLU A 56 2.89 7.02 12.08
CA GLU A 56 2.15 8.23 11.69
C GLU A 56 0.96 7.86 10.82
N ARG A 57 -0.20 8.44 11.11
CA ARG A 57 -1.42 8.24 10.32
C ARG A 57 -1.33 9.10 9.06
N ARG A 58 -1.17 8.46 7.90
CA ARG A 58 -1.05 9.16 6.61
C ARG A 58 -2.36 9.35 5.85
N GLY A 59 -3.47 8.83 6.37
CA GLY A 59 -4.80 8.96 5.76
C GLY A 59 -5.60 7.66 5.87
N LYS A 60 -6.85 7.67 5.40
CA LYS A 60 -7.74 6.50 5.52
C LYS A 60 -7.38 5.37 4.54
N TYR A 61 -6.73 5.68 3.41
CA TYR A 61 -6.35 4.74 2.35
C TYR A 61 -5.17 5.25 1.50
N GLU A 62 -4.02 5.56 2.10
CA GLU A 62 -2.84 5.88 1.28
C GLU A 62 -2.20 4.61 0.72
N GLY A 63 -2.78 4.08 -0.36
CA GLY A 63 -2.01 3.30 -1.33
C GLY A 63 -0.94 4.20 -1.95
N LYS A 64 0.20 3.62 -2.37
CA LYS A 64 1.25 4.38 -3.06
C LYS A 64 0.62 5.14 -4.24
N LYS A 65 0.64 6.47 -4.20
CA LYS A 65 0.20 7.30 -5.33
C LYS A 65 1.17 7.07 -6.49
N VAL A 66 0.77 6.25 -7.45
CA VAL A 66 1.50 6.09 -8.72
C VAL A 66 1.28 7.36 -9.53
N ALA A 67 2.37 8.02 -9.92
CA ALA A 67 2.29 9.26 -10.68
C ALA A 67 1.53 9.03 -12.01
N PRO A 68 0.59 9.91 -12.41
CA PRO A 68 -0.19 9.78 -13.64
C PRO A 68 0.68 9.59 -14.90
N ILE A 69 1.88 10.17 -14.89
CA ILE A 69 2.84 10.15 -16.00
C ILE A 69 3.23 8.71 -16.41
N ARG A 70 3.36 7.77 -15.46
CA ARG A 70 3.72 6.37 -15.76
C ARG A 70 2.65 5.61 -16.55
N TYR A 71 1.37 5.99 -16.41
CA TYR A 71 0.28 5.39 -17.16
C TYR A 71 0.28 5.83 -18.63
N ILE A 72 0.67 7.09 -18.89
CA ILE A 72 0.74 7.65 -20.25
C ILE A 72 1.86 6.98 -21.05
N GLU A 73 3.06 6.84 -20.47
CA GLU A 73 4.20 6.17 -21.10
C GLU A 73 3.87 4.71 -21.47
N THR A 74 3.29 3.97 -20.53
CA THR A 74 2.91 2.56 -20.75
C THR A 74 1.85 2.44 -21.85
N GLY A 75 0.83 3.31 -21.84
CA GLY A 75 -0.21 3.33 -22.86
C GLY A 75 0.34 3.64 -24.27
N LEU A 76 1.28 4.56 -24.38
CA LEU A 76 1.90 4.93 -25.66
C LEU A 76 2.75 3.78 -26.23
N ILE A 77 3.50 3.07 -25.40
CA ILE A 77 4.27 1.88 -25.81
C ILE A 77 3.33 0.78 -26.33
N ILE A 78 2.24 0.49 -25.61
CA ILE A 78 1.25 -0.51 -26.05
C ILE A 78 0.61 -0.10 -27.38
N PHE A 79 0.25 1.17 -27.54
CA PHE A 79 -0.32 1.69 -28.78
C PHE A 79 0.62 1.49 -29.99
N VAL A 80 1.91 1.83 -29.84
CA VAL A 80 2.91 1.64 -30.90
C VAL A 80 3.07 0.17 -31.27
N ILE A 81 3.10 -0.74 -30.28
CA ILE A 81 3.17 -2.19 -30.53
C ILE A 81 1.95 -2.66 -31.34
N VAL A 82 0.74 -2.24 -30.96
CA VAL A 82 -0.49 -2.62 -31.67
C VAL A 82 -0.48 -2.12 -33.11
N VAL A 83 -0.02 -0.89 -33.37
CA VAL A 83 0.10 -0.33 -34.73
C VAL A 83 1.11 -1.12 -35.58
N LEU A 84 2.27 -1.47 -35.01
CA LEU A 84 3.28 -2.26 -35.70
C LEU A 84 2.77 -3.67 -36.03
N LEU A 85 2.06 -4.31 -35.10
CA LEU A 85 1.43 -5.62 -35.32
C LEU A 85 0.38 -5.52 -36.44
N MET A 86 -0.49 -4.50 -36.43
CA MET A 86 -1.47 -4.30 -37.51
C MET A 86 -0.79 -4.17 -38.87
N TYR A 87 0.30 -3.40 -38.96
CA TYR A 87 1.05 -3.26 -40.20
C TYR A 87 1.69 -4.58 -40.65
N ALA A 88 2.31 -5.31 -39.72
CA ALA A 88 2.88 -6.63 -39.99
C ALA A 88 1.83 -7.63 -40.48
N PHE A 89 0.67 -7.71 -39.83
CA PHE A 89 -0.45 -8.57 -40.25
C PHE A 89 -0.96 -8.23 -41.65
N ARG A 90 -1.09 -6.93 -41.99
CA ARG A 90 -1.45 -6.50 -43.36
C ARG A 90 -0.39 -6.90 -44.37
N SER A 91 0.90 -6.76 -44.02
CA SER A 91 2.02 -7.09 -44.91
C SER A 91 2.15 -8.60 -45.17
N ILE A 92 1.77 -9.45 -44.21
CA ILE A 92 1.77 -10.92 -44.34
C ILE A 92 0.62 -11.36 -45.24
N LYS A 93 -0.58 -10.79 -45.05
CA LYS A 93 -1.76 -11.12 -45.89
C LYS A 93 -1.58 -10.68 -47.35
N ALA A 94 -0.83 -9.60 -47.60
CA ALA A 94 -0.55 -9.12 -48.96
C ALA A 94 0.49 -9.96 -49.73
N ARG A 95 1.23 -10.87 -49.07
CA ARG A 95 2.24 -11.75 -49.67
C ARG A 95 1.77 -13.20 -49.88
N ARG A 96 0.56 -13.53 -49.46
CA ARG A 96 -0.13 -14.80 -49.77
C ARG A 96 -1.11 -14.57 -50.91
#